data_AF-A0A0U1NNQ5-F1
#
_entry.id   AF-A0A0U1NNQ5-F1
#
_cell.length_a   1.000
_cell.length_b   1.000
_cell.length_c   1.000
_cell.angle_alpha   90.00
_cell.angle_beta   90.00
_cell.angle_gamma   90.00
#
_symmetry.space_group_name_H-M   'P 1'
#
loop_
_entity.id
_entity.type
_entity.pdbx_description
1 polymer ?
#
loop_
_entity_poly.entity_id
_entity_poly.type
_entity_poly.pdbx_seq_one_letter_code
_entity_poly.pdbx_strand_id
1 'polypeptide(L)'
;MTAFALALDLLFADPNLAHEAWHRDSEGQFTRIRIIMRRNDDVTAFGAARLLSETMRFDVRVSELPAPRPDEQILIGDETFLIQGEPIRDRERLIWTIEATAA
;
A
#
# COMPACT_ATOMS: atom_id res chain seq x y z
N MET A 1 11.10 7.88 20.22
CA MET A 1 9.94 6.96 20.17
C MET A 1 8.72 7.71 20.67
N THR A 2 7.68 7.87 19.85
CA THR A 2 6.42 8.52 20.25
C THR A 2 5.35 7.46 20.55
N ALA A 3 4.33 7.82 21.33
CA ALA A 3 3.20 6.92 21.59
C ALA A 3 2.48 6.52 20.29
N PHE A 4 2.39 7.44 19.32
CA PHE A 4 1.80 7.17 18.02
C PHE A 4 2.58 6.12 17.22
N ALA A 5 3.92 6.22 17.18
CA ALA A 5 4.75 5.22 16.51
C ALA A 5 4.58 3.82 17.11
N LEU A 6 4.51 3.73 18.45
CA LEU A 6 4.24 2.46 19.14
C LEU A 6 2.86 1.88 18.79
N ALA A 7 1.84 2.73 18.69
CA ALA A 7 0.51 2.29 18.27
C ALA A 7 0.51 1.77 16.83
N LEU A 8 1.20 2.45 15.91
CA LEU A 8 1.34 1.97 14.53
C LEU A 8 2.07 0.63 14.47
N ASP A 9 3.13 0.45 15.25
CA ASP A 9 3.84 -0.83 15.30
C ASP A 9 2.92 -1.98 15.74
N LEU A 10 2.02 -1.72 16.70
CA LEU A 10 1.01 -2.70 17.12
C LEU A 10 -0.02 -2.99 16.03
N LEU A 11 -0.53 -1.95 15.34
CA LEU A 11 -1.51 -2.13 14.26
C LEU A 11 -0.93 -2.95 13.10
N PHE A 12 0.31 -2.68 12.70
CA PHE A 12 0.98 -3.42 11.62
C PHE A 12 1.45 -4.82 12.04
N ALA A 13 1.52 -5.10 13.34
CA ALA A 13 1.79 -6.44 13.86
C ALA A 13 0.52 -7.31 13.96
N ASP A 14 -0.67 -6.72 13.98
CA ASP A 14 -1.94 -7.45 14.08
C ASP A 14 -2.27 -8.16 12.73
N PRO A 15 -2.35 -9.51 12.71
CA PRO A 15 -2.62 -10.26 11.48
C PRO A 15 -4.04 -10.08 10.95
N ASN A 16 -4.98 -9.53 11.72
CA ASN A 16 -6.34 -9.21 11.26
C ASN A 16 -6.40 -7.88 10.50
N LEU A 17 -5.38 -7.03 10.67
CA LEU A 17 -5.30 -5.71 10.04
C LEU A 17 -4.26 -5.69 8.92
N ALA A 18 -3.06 -6.20 9.21
CA ALA A 18 -1.92 -6.12 8.32
C ALA A 18 -1.56 -7.47 7.70
N HIS A 19 -1.49 -7.47 6.38
CA HIS A 19 -1.15 -8.63 5.58
C HIS A 19 0.32 -8.57 5.17
N GLU A 20 0.91 -9.74 5.01
CA GLU A 20 2.24 -9.84 4.44
C GLU A 20 2.21 -9.63 2.93
N ALA A 21 3.16 -8.85 2.43
CA ALA A 21 3.35 -8.61 1.02
C ALA A 21 4.85 -8.49 0.70
N TRP A 22 5.16 -8.50 -0.59
CA TRP A 22 6.49 -8.23 -1.10
C TRP A 22 6.46 -6.99 -1.98
N HIS A 23 7.32 -6.02 -1.69
CA HIS A 23 7.62 -4.94 -2.62
C HIS A 23 8.75 -5.40 -3.55
N ARG A 24 8.63 -5.11 -4.84
CA ARG A 24 9.69 -5.28 -5.82
C ARG A 24 10.01 -3.91 -6.42
N ASP A 25 11.24 -3.46 -6.20
CA ASP A 25 11.70 -2.19 -6.74
C ASP A 25 12.01 -2.26 -8.24
N SER A 26 12.34 -1.10 -8.82
CA SER A 26 12.73 -0.99 -10.23
C SER A 26 14.00 -1.77 -10.61
N GLU A 27 14.85 -2.13 -9.65
CA GLU A 27 16.04 -2.96 -9.85
C GLU A 27 15.72 -4.46 -9.73
N GLY A 28 14.50 -4.79 -9.31
CA GLY A 28 14.01 -6.16 -9.12
C GLY A 28 14.33 -6.75 -7.74
N GLN A 29 14.80 -5.94 -6.80
CA GLN A 29 15.03 -6.37 -5.42
C GLN A 29 13.69 -6.51 -4.69
N PHE A 30 13.55 -7.62 -3.97
CA PHE A 30 12.37 -7.90 -3.16
C PHE A 30 12.58 -7.50 -1.70
N THR A 31 11.64 -6.76 -1.14
CA THR A 31 11.59 -6.38 0.27
C THR A 31 10.28 -6.85 0.88
N ARG A 32 10.37 -7.63 1.96
CA ARG A 32 9.18 -8.08 2.69
C ARG A 32 8.60 -6.91 3.48
N ILE A 33 7.29 -6.70 3.35
CA ILE A 33 6.57 -5.62 4.01
C ILE A 33 5.25 -6.11 4.61
N ARG A 34 4.68 -5.30 5.48
CA ARG A 34 3.35 -5.40 6.05
C ARG A 34 2.51 -4.27 5.50
N ILE A 35 1.34 -4.63 4.98
CA ILE A 35 0.42 -3.67 4.37
C ILE A 35 -0.95 -3.76 5.03
N ILE A 36 -1.59 -2.62 5.21
CA ILE A 36 -3.01 -2.55 5.57
C ILE A 36 -3.78 -2.13 4.31
N MET A 37 -4.68 -2.99 3.85
CA MET A 37 -5.51 -2.70 2.68
C MET A 37 -6.64 -1.75 3.08
N ARG A 38 -6.74 -0.61 2.39
CA ARG A 38 -7.89 0.28 2.48
C ARG A 38 -8.83 -0.06 1.33
N ARG A 39 -9.99 -0.63 1.65
CA ARG A 39 -11.04 -0.84 0.65
C ARG A 39 -11.44 0.53 0.11
N ASN A 40 -11.44 0.66 -1.21
CA ASN A 40 -11.87 1.90 -1.85
C ASN A 40 -13.40 1.97 -1.77
N ASP A 41 -13.93 2.75 -0.84
CA ASP A 41 -15.38 2.94 -0.67
C ASP A 41 -15.98 3.89 -1.74
N ASP A 42 -15.19 4.37 -2.71
CA ASP A 42 -15.66 5.26 -3.76
C ASP A 42 -16.36 4.51 -4.90
N VAL A 43 -17.67 4.27 -4.73
CA VAL A 43 -18.57 3.97 -5.86
C VAL A 43 -18.79 5.24 -6.67
N THR A 44 -17.88 5.58 -7.57
CA THR A 44 -18.12 6.65 -8.55
C THR A 44 -19.01 6.11 -9.67
N ALA A 45 -20.33 6.29 -9.57
CA ALA A 45 -21.25 6.00 -10.65
C ALA A 45 -21.29 7.17 -11.65
N PHE A 46 -20.64 7.02 -12.81
CA PHE A 46 -20.79 7.95 -13.93
C PHE A 46 -21.23 7.19 -15.18
N GLY A 47 -22.45 7.49 -15.67
CA GLY A 47 -23.02 7.12 -16.96
C GLY A 47 -22.65 5.75 -17.57
N ALA A 48 -23.50 4.72 -17.35
CA ALA A 48 -23.61 3.47 -18.12
C ALA A 48 -22.33 2.67 -18.52
N ALA A 49 -21.14 3.08 -18.09
CA ALA A 49 -19.89 2.39 -18.30
C ALA A 49 -19.26 2.13 -16.94
N ARG A 50 -19.37 0.88 -16.46
CA ARG A 50 -18.61 0.40 -15.31
C ARG A 50 -17.15 0.26 -15.74
N LEU A 51 -16.40 1.35 -15.68
CA LEU A 51 -14.94 1.28 -15.64
C LEU A 51 -14.55 0.89 -14.21
N LEU A 52 -14.61 -0.41 -13.90
CA LEU A 52 -13.93 -0.95 -12.73
C LEU A 52 -12.44 -1.05 -13.07
N SER A 53 -11.70 0.04 -12.91
CA SER A 53 -10.31 -0.09 -12.49
C SER A 53 -10.34 0.02 -10.98
N GLU A 54 -10.34 -1.11 -10.28
CA GLU A 54 -10.25 -1.15 -8.82
C GLU A 54 -8.86 -0.66 -8.42
N THR A 55 -8.67 0.66 -8.33
CA THR A 55 -7.49 1.23 -7.69
C THR A 55 -7.53 0.82 -6.24
N MET A 56 -6.59 -0.03 -5.84
CA MET A 56 -6.37 -0.45 -4.47
C MET A 56 -5.53 0.59 -3.76
N ARG A 57 -5.78 0.76 -2.46
CA ARG A 57 -4.98 1.63 -1.61
C ARG A 57 -4.36 0.83 -0.48
N PHE A 58 -3.05 0.96 -0.32
CA PHE A 58 -2.27 0.25 0.69
C PHE A 58 -1.59 1.25 1.61
N ASP A 59 -1.68 1.02 2.92
CA ASP A 59 -0.82 1.70 3.87
C ASP A 59 0.38 0.81 4.21
N VAL A 60 1.58 1.39 4.14
CA VAL A 60 2.85 0.72 4.41
C VAL A 60 3.68 1.58 5.36
N ARG A 61 4.40 0.95 6.30
CA ARG A 61 5.29 1.69 7.19
C ARG A 61 6.53 2.18 6.44
N VAL A 62 6.91 3.44 6.68
CA VAL A 62 8.13 4.02 6.13
C VAL A 62 9.38 3.29 6.62
N SER A 63 9.35 2.73 7.83
CA SER A 63 10.46 1.95 8.38
C SER A 63 10.72 0.64 7.63
N GLU A 64 9.70 0.08 6.97
CA GLU A 64 9.83 -1.13 6.15
C GLU A 64 10.10 -0.79 4.69
N LEU A 65 9.51 0.30 4.18
CA LEU A 65 9.65 0.74 2.80
C LEU A 65 10.06 2.22 2.76
N PRO A 66 11.38 2.52 2.72
CA PRO A 66 11.85 3.90 2.91
C PRO A 66 11.48 4.88 1.80
N ALA A 67 11.44 4.41 0.54
CA ALA A 67 11.28 5.26 -0.63
C ALA A 67 10.58 4.52 -1.80
N PRO A 68 9.30 4.14 -1.66
CA PRO A 68 8.54 3.55 -2.76
C PRO A 68 8.38 4.55 -3.90
N ARG A 69 8.32 4.06 -5.14
CA ARG A 69 8.20 4.88 -6.36
C ARG A 69 7.06 4.40 -7.26
N PRO A 70 6.55 5.28 -8.14
CA PRO A 70 5.69 4.86 -9.24
C PRO A 70 6.33 3.72 -10.06
N ASP A 71 5.50 2.89 -10.69
CA ASP A 71 5.88 1.77 -11.56
C ASP A 71 6.62 0.60 -10.86
N GLU A 72 6.81 0.66 -9.54
CA GLU A 72 7.25 -0.48 -8.73
C GLU A 72 6.08 -1.42 -8.41
N GLN A 73 6.38 -2.62 -7.92
CA GLN A 73 5.36 -3.66 -7.74
C GLN A 73 5.15 -4.01 -6.27
N ILE A 74 3.90 -4.33 -5.92
CA ILE A 74 3.51 -4.94 -4.65
C ILE A 74 2.87 -6.29 -4.96
N LEU A 75 3.38 -7.36 -4.36
CA LEU A 75 2.91 -8.72 -4.54
C LEU A 75 2.23 -9.20 -3.26
N ILE A 76 1.00 -9.67 -3.38
CA ILE A 76 0.17 -10.16 -2.27
C ILE A 76 -0.35 -11.53 -2.66
N GLY A 77 0.17 -12.59 -2.03
CA GLY A 77 -0.12 -13.96 -2.48
C GLY A 77 0.31 -14.15 -3.94
N ASP A 78 -0.64 -14.49 -4.82
CA ASP A 78 -0.41 -14.70 -6.26
C ASP A 78 -0.74 -13.46 -7.11
N GLU A 79 -1.21 -12.37 -6.49
CA GLU A 79 -1.60 -11.14 -7.16
C GLU A 79 -0.44 -10.12 -7.18
N THR A 80 -0.29 -9.41 -8.30
CA THR A 80 0.70 -8.34 -8.46
C THR A 80 0.00 -7.02 -8.75
N PHE A 81 0.40 -5.98 -8.04
CA PHE A 81 -0.12 -4.63 -8.16
C PHE A 81 1.00 -3.69 -8.57
N LEU A 82 0.73 -2.81 -9.54
CA LEU A 82 1.65 -1.77 -9.99
C LEU A 82 1.33 -0.45 -9.27
N ILE A 83 2.33 0.15 -8.61
CA ILE A 83 2.18 1.44 -7.93
C ILE A 83 1.83 2.53 -8.93
N GLN A 84 0.71 3.20 -8.69
CA GLN A 84 0.20 4.30 -9.49
C GLN A 84 0.50 5.63 -8.83
N GLY A 85 1.19 6.51 -9.55
CA GLY A 85 1.53 7.84 -9.06
C GLY A 85 2.48 7.83 -7.86
N GLU A 86 2.74 9.02 -7.32
CA GLU A 86 3.68 9.20 -6.22
C GLU A 86 3.06 8.76 -4.87
N PRO A 87 3.70 7.86 -4.12
CA PRO A 87 3.26 7.49 -2.78
C PRO A 87 3.16 8.71 -1.85
N ILE A 88 2.06 8.80 -1.12
CA ILE A 88 1.77 9.94 -0.25
C ILE A 88 2.19 9.61 1.17
N ARG A 89 3.04 10.46 1.75
CA ARG A 89 3.43 10.32 3.15
C ARG A 89 2.39 10.96 4.06
N ASP A 90 2.06 10.29 5.16
CA ASP A 90 1.19 10.86 6.18
C ASP A 90 1.84 12.05 6.92
N ARG A 91 1.06 12.75 7.74
CA ARG A 91 1.53 13.95 8.47
C ARG A 91 2.67 13.64 9.43
N GLU A 92 2.61 12.50 10.11
CA GLU A 92 3.65 12.07 11.08
C GLU A 92 4.86 11.46 10.37
N ARG A 93 4.81 11.31 9.04
CA ARG A 93 5.88 10.78 8.22
C ARG A 93 6.25 9.33 8.56
N LEU A 94 5.31 8.54 9.05
CA LEU A 94 5.50 7.15 9.47
C LEU A 94 4.84 6.15 8.51
N ILE A 95 3.87 6.60 7.70
CA ILE A 95 3.11 5.75 6.78
C ILE A 95 3.18 6.33 5.37
N TRP A 96 3.35 5.43 4.40
CA TRP A 96 3.06 5.65 2.99
C TRP A 96 1.66 5.17 2.68
N THR A 97 0.85 6.00 2.06
CA THR A 97 -0.36 5.60 1.36
C THR A 97 -0.01 5.45 -0.12
N ILE A 98 -0.14 4.23 -0.61
CA ILE A 98 0.18 3.81 -1.97
C ILE A 98 -1.13 3.52 -2.69
N GLU A 99 -1.29 4.09 -3.87
CA GLU A 99 -2.35 3.70 -4.80
C GLU A 99 -1.74 2.74 -5.82
N ALA A 100 -2.46 1.68 -6.17
CA ALA A 100 -1.96 0.67 -7.10
C ALA A 100 -3.11 0.01 -7.85
N THR A 101 -2.81 -0.53 -9.03
CA THR A 101 -3.76 -1.29 -9.85
C THR A 101 -3.22 -2.68 -10.11
N ALA A 102 -4.10 -3.66 -10.29
CA ALA A 102 -3.68 -4.99 -10.73
C ALA A 102 -2.87 -4.90 -12.04
N ALA A 103 -1.74 -5.60 -12.09
CA ALA A 103 -0.83 -5.64 -13.22
C ALA A 103 -1.27 -6.64 -14.31
#